data_AF-A0AA39MGG2-F1
#
_entry.id   AF-A0AA39MGG2-F1
#
_cell.length_a   1.000
_cell.length_b   1.000
_cell.length_c   1.000
_cell.angle_alpha   90.00
_cell.angle_beta   90.00
_cell.angle_gamma   90.00
#
_symmetry.space_group_name_H-M   'P 1'
#
loop_
_entity.id
_entity.type
_entity.pdbx_description
1 polymer ?
#
loop_
_entity_poly.entity_id
_entity_poly.type
_entity_poly.pdbx_seq_one_letter_code
_entity_poly.pdbx_strand_id
1 'polypeptide(L)'
;MGPGSCQDVLDNNFGFWNWQKYTGMGLTLSQKYIAAIKEQNIQVEEHQGFTTGLPENLVMEWEKICVEWEDAAFPKTAIENLFAVNQDYMSEEEVEKELEAEEEECHHQGGRVLHVTSADKFVVLGLVLEESQ
;
A
#
# COMPACT_ATOMS: atom_id res chain seq x y z
N MET A 1 11.56 22.49 -46.33
CA MET A 1 11.02 21.45 -45.45
C MET A 1 10.41 20.38 -46.33
N GLY A 2 11.17 19.32 -46.65
CA GLY A 2 10.69 18.24 -47.51
C GLY A 2 9.80 17.26 -46.74
N PRO A 3 8.88 16.53 -47.40
CA PRO A 3 7.90 15.67 -46.73
C PRO A 3 8.50 14.54 -45.86
N GLY A 4 9.79 14.20 -46.02
CA GLY A 4 10.51 13.25 -45.16
C GLY A 4 11.15 13.85 -43.89
N SER A 5 11.26 15.19 -43.79
CA SER A 5 12.03 15.84 -42.72
C SER A 5 11.44 15.64 -41.32
N CYS A 6 10.13 15.44 -41.21
CA CYS A 6 9.49 15.12 -39.93
C CYS A 6 9.88 13.70 -39.47
N GLN A 7 9.83 12.73 -40.37
CA GLN A 7 10.16 11.34 -40.09
C GLN A 7 11.65 11.20 -39.70
N ASP A 8 12.54 11.85 -40.44
CA ASP A 8 13.98 11.83 -40.15
C ASP A 8 14.31 12.41 -38.77
N VAL A 9 13.59 13.46 -38.35
CA VAL A 9 13.75 14.05 -37.01
C VAL A 9 13.26 13.09 -35.93
N LEU A 10 12.13 12.41 -36.13
CA LEU A 10 11.61 11.43 -35.18
C LEU A 10 12.55 10.23 -35.05
N ASP A 11 13.03 9.67 -36.16
CA ASP A 11 13.91 8.50 -36.17
C ASP A 11 15.27 8.80 -35.51
N ASN A 12 15.83 10.00 -35.75
CA ASN A 12 17.06 10.42 -35.08
C ASN A 12 16.87 10.58 -33.57
N ASN A 13 15.76 11.18 -33.14
CA ASN A 13 15.44 11.31 -31.72
C ASN A 13 15.25 9.93 -31.09
N PHE A 14 14.38 9.07 -31.64
CA PHE A 14 14.17 7.75 -31.08
C PHE A 14 15.43 6.88 -31.09
N GLY A 15 16.25 6.97 -32.14
CA GLY A 15 17.56 6.33 -32.22
C GLY A 15 18.50 6.75 -31.09
N PHE A 16 18.62 8.05 -30.84
CA PHE A 16 19.44 8.59 -29.74
C PHE A 16 18.92 8.12 -28.37
N TRP A 17 17.61 8.19 -28.13
CA TRP A 17 17.01 7.73 -26.87
C TRP A 17 17.20 6.24 -26.64
N ASN A 18 17.11 5.43 -27.69
CA ASN A 18 17.38 3.99 -27.59
C ASN A 18 18.85 3.71 -27.29
N TRP A 19 19.78 4.39 -27.97
CA TRP A 19 21.21 4.28 -27.67
C TRP A 19 21.54 4.68 -26.23
N GLN A 20 20.94 5.77 -25.72
CA GLN A 20 21.12 6.20 -24.33
C GLN A 20 20.57 5.16 -23.34
N LYS A 21 19.42 4.55 -23.63
CA LYS A 21 18.89 3.43 -22.82
C LYS A 21 19.87 2.26 -22.85
N TYR A 22 20.33 1.81 -24.01
CA TYR A 22 21.25 0.68 -24.10
C TYR A 22 22.56 0.90 -23.34
N THR A 23 23.14 2.10 -23.46
CA THR A 23 24.41 2.43 -22.79
C THR A 23 24.24 2.73 -21.30
N GLY A 24 23.12 3.34 -20.88
CA GLY A 24 22.86 3.72 -19.50
C GLY A 24 22.19 2.64 -18.63
N MET A 25 21.47 1.69 -19.23
CA MET A 25 20.63 0.72 -18.50
C MET A 25 21.44 -0.16 -17.55
N GLY A 26 22.66 -0.56 -17.92
CA GLY A 26 23.52 -1.34 -17.03
C GLY A 26 23.87 -0.59 -15.74
N LEU A 27 24.22 0.70 -15.85
CA LEU A 27 24.51 1.54 -14.69
C LEU A 27 23.26 1.74 -13.82
N THR A 28 22.11 2.05 -14.45
CA THR A 28 20.84 2.23 -13.75
C THR A 28 20.42 0.97 -13.00
N LEU A 29 20.52 -0.20 -13.63
CA LEU A 29 20.19 -1.48 -12.99
C LEU A 29 21.15 -1.79 -11.86
N SER A 30 22.45 -1.52 -12.02
CA SER A 30 23.44 -1.69 -10.95
C SER A 30 23.14 -0.80 -9.73
N GLN A 31 22.77 0.46 -9.95
CA GLN A 31 22.41 1.37 -8.86
C GLN A 31 21.13 0.92 -8.14
N LYS A 32 20.11 0.52 -8.91
CA LYS A 32 18.87 -0.03 -8.35
C LYS A 32 19.12 -1.32 -7.56
N TYR A 33 19.99 -2.19 -8.05
CA TYR A 33 20.36 -3.41 -7.34
C TYR A 33 21.04 -3.11 -5.99
N ILE A 34 21.97 -2.15 -5.95
CA ILE A 34 22.61 -1.73 -4.70
C ILE A 34 21.58 -1.12 -3.73
N ALA A 35 20.64 -0.32 -4.23
CA ALA A 35 19.56 0.23 -3.41
C ALA A 35 18.66 -0.88 -2.85
N ALA A 36 18.25 -1.83 -3.71
CA ALA A 36 17.43 -2.97 -3.33
C ALA A 36 18.08 -3.85 -2.27
N ILE A 37 19.41 -4.06 -2.32
CA ILE A 37 20.13 -4.78 -1.25
C ILE A 37 20.01 -4.05 0.09
N LYS A 38 20.17 -2.71 0.08
CA LYS A 38 20.09 -1.93 1.32
C LYS A 38 18.67 -2.00 1.91
N GLU A 39 17.66 -1.84 1.07
CA GLU A 39 16.25 -1.95 1.47
C GLU A 39 15.91 -3.35 1.97
N GLN A 40 16.39 -4.40 1.30
CA GLN A 40 16.22 -5.78 1.74
C GLN A 40 16.79 -5.99 3.14
N ASN A 41 18.00 -5.49 3.41
CA ASN A 41 18.60 -5.65 4.74
C ASN A 41 17.76 -4.98 5.83
N ILE A 42 17.22 -3.79 5.56
CA ILE A 42 16.33 -3.09 6.49
C ILE A 42 15.08 -3.93 6.75
N GLN A 43 14.41 -4.39 5.69
CA GLN A 43 13.19 -5.20 5.79
C GLN A 43 13.42 -6.52 6.52
N VAL A 44 14.58 -7.16 6.32
CA VAL A 44 14.95 -8.41 7.00
C VAL A 44 15.11 -8.17 8.50
N GLU A 45 15.82 -7.13 8.90
CA GLU A 45 16.00 -6.79 10.32
C GLU A 45 14.67 -6.39 10.98
N GLU A 46 13.85 -5.58 10.29
CA GLU A 46 12.51 -5.21 10.75
C GLU A 46 11.62 -6.44 10.94
N HIS A 47 11.59 -7.34 9.95
CA HIS A 47 10.85 -8.59 10.02
C HIS A 47 11.33 -9.45 11.20
N GLN A 48 12.63 -9.67 11.35
CA GLN A 48 13.18 -10.45 12.47
C GLN A 48 12.83 -9.85 13.82
N GLY A 49 12.95 -8.53 13.96
CA GLY A 49 12.57 -7.81 15.17
C GLY A 49 11.08 -7.97 15.51
N PHE A 50 10.22 -7.87 14.49
CA PHE A 50 8.79 -8.08 14.64
C PHE A 50 8.44 -9.52 15.02
N THR A 51 8.99 -10.51 14.31
CA THR A 51 8.79 -11.94 14.58
C THR A 51 9.21 -12.31 16.00
N THR A 52 10.33 -11.77 16.49
CA THR A 52 10.83 -12.03 17.86
C THR A 52 9.87 -11.51 18.94
N GLY A 53 9.09 -10.47 18.62
CA GLY A 53 8.09 -9.92 19.54
C GLY A 53 6.78 -10.70 19.60
N LEU A 54 6.57 -11.68 18.71
CA LEU A 54 5.31 -12.42 18.59
C LEU A 54 5.37 -13.79 19.28
N PRO A 55 4.21 -14.35 19.69
CA PRO A 55 4.15 -15.72 20.17
C PRO A 55 4.56 -16.73 19.10
N GLU A 56 5.43 -17.68 19.47
CA GLU A 56 5.97 -18.71 18.57
C GLU A 56 4.87 -19.50 17.83
N ASN A 57 3.78 -19.82 18.51
CA ASN A 57 2.67 -20.56 17.92
C ASN A 57 2.01 -19.79 16.76
N LEU A 58 1.92 -18.46 16.87
CA LEU A 58 1.35 -17.61 15.86
C LEU A 58 2.27 -17.51 14.64
N VAL A 59 3.58 -17.37 14.89
CA VAL A 59 4.60 -17.33 13.83
C VAL A 59 4.59 -18.63 13.03
N MET A 60 4.59 -19.78 13.70
CA MET A 60 4.54 -21.09 13.03
C MET A 60 3.28 -21.29 12.19
N GLU A 61 2.11 -20.86 12.70
CA GLU A 61 0.85 -20.96 11.95
C GLU A 61 0.89 -20.09 10.69
N TRP A 62 1.35 -18.84 10.83
CA TRP A 62 1.50 -17.92 9.71
C TRP A 62 2.48 -18.44 8.65
N GLU A 63 3.68 -18.87 9.06
CA GLU A 63 4.70 -19.41 8.14
C GLU A 63 4.17 -20.63 7.38
N LYS A 64 3.45 -21.52 8.06
CA LYS A 64 2.82 -22.68 7.44
C LYS A 64 1.84 -22.25 6.34
N ILE A 65 0.99 -21.27 6.63
CA ILE A 65 0.00 -20.76 5.67
C ILE A 65 0.71 -20.12 4.45
N CYS A 66 1.78 -19.36 4.65
CA CYS A 66 2.60 -18.81 3.56
C CYS A 66 3.24 -19.90 2.69
N VAL A 67 3.83 -20.93 3.30
CA VAL A 67 4.47 -22.04 2.58
C VAL A 67 3.45 -22.85 1.79
N GLU A 68 2.32 -23.19 2.41
CA GLU A 68 1.23 -23.91 1.72
C GLU A 68 0.72 -23.14 0.50
N TRP A 69 0.60 -21.81 0.61
CA TRP A 69 0.22 -20.96 -0.51
C TRP A 69 1.31 -20.87 -1.59
N GLU A 70 2.59 -20.83 -1.23
CA GLU A 70 3.69 -20.77 -2.20
C GLU A 70 3.84 -22.07 -2.99
N ASP A 71 3.72 -23.22 -2.32
CA ASP A 71 3.85 -24.56 -2.91
C ASP A 71 2.64 -24.99 -3.74
N ALA A 72 1.53 -24.25 -3.69
CA ALA A 72 0.32 -24.56 -4.45
C ALA A 72 0.54 -24.49 -5.97
N ALA A 73 0.07 -25.51 -6.68
CA ALA A 73 0.17 -25.59 -8.14
C ALA A 73 -0.64 -24.49 -8.84
N PHE A 74 -0.14 -23.98 -9.97
CA PHE A 74 -0.86 -23.01 -10.79
C PHE A 74 -1.97 -23.67 -11.63
N PRO A 75 -3.15 -23.06 -11.74
CA PRO A 75 -3.57 -21.81 -11.09
C PRO A 75 -3.87 -22.02 -9.59
N LYS A 76 -3.40 -21.09 -8.73
CA LYS A 76 -3.57 -21.12 -7.26
C LYS A 76 -5.02 -20.83 -6.85
N THR A 77 -5.97 -21.68 -7.26
CA THR A 77 -7.41 -21.53 -6.98
C THR A 77 -7.89 -22.36 -5.80
N ALA A 78 -7.08 -23.32 -5.34
CA ALA A 78 -7.42 -24.20 -4.23
C ALA A 78 -7.14 -23.59 -2.84
N ILE A 79 -6.29 -22.55 -2.79
CA ILE A 79 -5.88 -21.87 -1.56
C ILE A 79 -6.19 -20.39 -1.72
N GLU A 80 -6.85 -19.79 -0.74
CA GLU A 80 -7.16 -18.37 -0.74
C GLU A 80 -5.87 -17.53 -0.78
N ASN A 81 -5.91 -16.44 -1.54
CA ASN A 81 -4.77 -15.53 -1.61
C ASN A 81 -4.67 -14.69 -0.34
N LEU A 82 -3.69 -15.02 0.50
CA LEU A 82 -3.41 -14.33 1.77
C LEU A 82 -3.05 -12.85 1.58
N PHE A 83 -2.51 -12.50 0.42
CA PHE A 83 -2.14 -11.13 0.07
C PHE A 83 -3.27 -10.39 -0.64
N ALA A 84 -4.39 -11.07 -0.95
CA ALA A 84 -5.56 -10.39 -1.46
C ALA A 84 -6.25 -9.65 -0.32
N VAL A 85 -6.26 -8.32 -0.41
CA VAL A 85 -7.08 -7.49 0.45
C VAL A 85 -8.52 -7.63 -0.04
N ASN A 86 -9.26 -8.58 0.54
CA ASN A 86 -10.70 -8.75 0.29
C ASN A 86 -11.55 -7.86 1.21
N GLN A 87 -10.93 -6.89 1.88
CA GLN A 87 -11.61 -6.02 2.83
C GLN A 87 -12.49 -5.04 2.05
N ASP A 88 -13.81 -5.23 2.17
CA ASP A 88 -14.75 -4.13 1.98
C ASP A 88 -14.38 -3.10 3.06
N TYR A 89 -13.75 -2.01 2.65
CA TYR A 89 -13.61 -0.86 3.53
C TYR A 89 -15.01 -0.29 3.68
N MET A 90 -15.48 -0.13 4.91
CA MET A 90 -16.65 0.70 5.16
C MET A 90 -16.39 2.07 4.57
N SER A 91 -17.36 2.57 3.81
CA SER A 91 -17.27 3.95 3.32
C SER A 91 -17.22 4.92 4.50
N GLU A 92 -16.62 6.08 4.30
CA GLU A 92 -16.56 7.13 5.33
C GLU A 92 -17.97 7.46 5.87
N GLU A 93 -18.98 7.47 5.00
CA GLU A 93 -20.39 7.67 5.35
C GLU A 93 -20.94 6.55 6.25
N GLU A 94 -20.52 5.31 6.05
CA GLU A 94 -20.93 4.18 6.90
C GLU A 94 -20.25 4.23 8.27
N VAL A 95 -18.98 4.66 8.33
CA VAL A 95 -18.25 4.87 9.58
C VAL A 95 -18.85 6.03 10.38
N GLU A 96 -19.16 7.16 9.72
CA GLU A 96 -19.81 8.31 10.35
C GLU A 96 -21.17 7.91 10.93
N LYS A 97 -21.96 7.15 10.18
CA LYS A 97 -23.27 6.68 10.64
C LYS A 97 -23.18 5.74 11.86
N GLU A 98 -22.18 4.88 11.92
CA GLU A 98 -21.97 4.01 13.09
C GLU A 98 -21.59 4.84 14.34
N LEU A 99 -20.70 5.83 14.17
CA LEU A 99 -20.29 6.73 15.25
C LEU A 99 -21.45 7.62 15.74
N GLU A 100 -22.28 8.15 14.83
CA GLU A 100 -23.48 8.91 15.20
C GLU A 100 -24.46 8.05 16.02
N ALA A 101 -24.65 6.77 15.65
CA ALA A 101 -25.51 5.86 16.39
C ALA A 101 -24.96 5.53 17.80
N GLU A 102 -23.65 5.31 17.93
CA GLU A 102 -23.00 5.10 19.23
C GLU A 102 -23.12 6.34 20.14
N GLU A 103 -22.98 7.54 19.58
CA GLU A 103 -23.20 8.78 20.32
C GLU A 103 -24.66 8.88 20.80
N GLU A 104 -25.65 8.63 19.93
CA GLU A 104 -27.07 8.60 20.30
C GLU A 104 -27.37 7.61 21.43
N GLU A 105 -26.79 6.41 21.39
CA GLU A 105 -26.93 5.42 22.47
C GLU A 105 -26.31 5.91 23.79
N CYS A 106 -25.12 6.51 23.73
CA CYS A 106 -24.46 7.10 24.89
C CYS A 106 -25.30 8.22 25.50
N HIS A 107 -25.88 9.07 24.65
CA HIS A 107 -26.85 10.10 25.04
C HIS A 107 -28.08 9.50 25.74
N HIS A 108 -28.66 8.43 25.20
CA HIS A 108 -29.79 7.73 25.80
C HIS A 108 -29.46 7.13 27.17
N GLN A 109 -28.22 6.69 27.37
CA GLN A 109 -27.73 6.15 28.65
C GLN A 109 -27.36 7.24 29.67
N GLY A 110 -27.54 8.52 29.34
CA GLY A 110 -27.25 9.66 30.22
C GLY A 110 -25.81 10.18 30.11
N GLY A 111 -25.13 9.86 29.01
CA GLY A 111 -23.83 10.42 28.64
C GLY A 111 -23.85 11.94 28.60
N ARG A 112 -22.74 12.56 28.99
CA ARG A 112 -22.63 14.01 29.14
C ARG A 112 -21.96 14.61 27.91
N VAL A 113 -22.72 15.42 27.17
CA VAL A 113 -22.19 16.22 26.06
C VAL A 113 -21.39 17.38 26.61
N LEU A 114 -20.07 17.36 26.41
CA LEU A 114 -19.18 18.44 26.86
C LEU A 114 -19.06 19.57 25.84
N HIS A 115 -19.27 19.28 24.56
CA HIS A 115 -19.02 20.19 23.44
C HIS A 115 -20.20 20.22 22.46
N VAL A 116 -20.36 21.35 21.77
CA VAL A 116 -21.43 21.50 20.75
C VAL A 116 -21.15 20.65 19.50
N THR A 117 -19.87 20.42 19.20
CA THR A 117 -19.43 19.53 18.14
C THR A 117 -19.17 18.15 18.72
N SER A 118 -19.72 17.13 18.08
CA SER A 118 -19.50 15.72 18.38
C SER A 118 -18.07 15.29 18.04
N ALA A 119 -17.62 14.17 18.62
CA ALA A 119 -16.22 13.75 18.51
C ALA A 119 -15.90 13.28 17.08
N ASP A 120 -16.84 12.59 16.44
CA ASP A 120 -16.79 12.17 15.04
C ASP A 120 -16.59 13.36 14.08
N LYS A 121 -17.43 14.41 14.19
CA LYS A 121 -17.40 15.60 13.33
C LYS A 121 -16.15 16.42 13.53
N PHE A 122 -15.58 16.40 14.74
CA PHE A 122 -14.29 17.01 15.00
C PHE A 122 -13.16 16.29 14.25
N VAL A 123 -13.17 14.95 14.23
CA VAL A 123 -12.18 14.15 13.49
C VAL A 123 -12.35 14.33 11.99
N VAL A 124 -13.58 14.25 11.46
CA VAL A 124 -13.87 14.48 10.04
C VAL A 124 -13.39 15.88 9.61
N LEU A 125 -13.67 16.92 10.40
CA LEU A 125 -13.17 18.27 10.12
C LEU A 125 -11.64 18.34 10.14
N GLY A 126 -10.99 17.60 11.04
CA GLY A 126 -9.53 17.50 11.12
C GLY A 126 -8.92 16.88 9.85
N LEU A 127 -9.52 15.80 9.35
CA LEU A 127 -9.10 15.14 8.11
C LEU A 127 -9.28 16.05 6.89
N VAL A 128 -10.43 16.73 6.78
CA VAL A 128 -10.68 17.70 5.70
C VAL A 128 -9.66 18.84 5.72
N LEU A 129 -9.23 19.29 6.90
CA LEU A 129 -8.20 20.31 7.04
C LEU A 129 -6.82 19.80 6.61
N GLU A 130 -6.47 18.55 6.93
CA GLU A 130 -5.21 17.92 6.50
C GLU A 130 -5.14 17.79 4.98
N GLU A 131 -6.21 17.32 4.33
CA GLU A 131 -6.26 17.19 2.86
C GLU A 131 -6.16 18.55 2.12
N SER A 132 -6.52 19.64 2.80
CA SER A 132 -6.50 20.98 2.22
C SER A 132 -5.14 21.71 2.31
N GLN A 133 -4.12 21.11 2.94
CA GLN A 133 -2.78 21.67 3.12
C GLN A 133 -1.76 21.15 2.10
#